data_AF-A0A536SCF3-F1
#
_entry.id   AF-A0A536SCF3-F1
#
_cell.length_a   1.000
_cell.length_b   1.000
_cell.length_c   1.000
_cell.angle_alpha   90.00
_cell.angle_beta   90.00
_cell.angle_gamma   90.00
#
_symmetry.space_group_name_H-M   'P 1'
#
loop_
_entity.id
_entity.type
_entity.pdbx_description
1 polymer ?
#
loop_
_entity_poly.entity_id
_entity_poly.type
_entity_poly.pdbx_seq_one_letter_code
_entity_poly.pdbx_strand_id
1 'polypeptide(L)'
;MSKPTLEAKSPSPSRQASQRERTEALIAARTSELFERLWPLLGFSFDQDLTAVEVELQRWPGHAWSREMCDEVEALISELAAELVANHSGSVDLLRGRTFARSLQ
;
A
#
# COMPACT_ATOMS: atom_id res chain seq x y z
N MET A 1 -43.87 5.77 -26.74
CA MET A 1 -42.64 4.93 -26.74
C MET A 1 -41.79 5.36 -25.56
N SER A 2 -41.84 4.61 -24.45
CA SER A 2 -41.15 4.96 -23.20
C SER A 2 -39.77 4.29 -23.17
N LYS A 3 -38.71 5.09 -22.99
CA LYS A 3 -37.32 4.63 -22.85
C LYS A 3 -37.17 3.89 -21.52
N PRO A 4 -36.43 2.77 -21.46
CA PRO A 4 -36.12 2.12 -20.19
C PRO A 4 -34.98 2.86 -19.49
N THR A 5 -35.21 3.22 -18.23
CA THR A 5 -34.19 3.69 -17.28
C THR A 5 -33.26 2.53 -16.97
N LEU A 6 -31.99 2.65 -17.33
CA LEU A 6 -30.92 1.75 -16.90
C LEU A 6 -30.67 2.01 -15.41
N GLU A 7 -31.31 1.23 -14.54
CA GLU A 7 -30.92 1.13 -13.13
C GLU A 7 -29.49 0.58 -13.06
N ALA A 8 -28.56 1.40 -12.57
CA ALA A 8 -27.23 0.96 -12.17
C ALA A 8 -27.37 0.04 -10.95
N LYS A 9 -27.49 -1.27 -11.21
CA LYS A 9 -27.55 -2.31 -10.19
C LYS A 9 -26.25 -2.31 -9.39
N SER A 10 -26.31 -1.83 -8.15
CA SER A 10 -25.17 -1.86 -7.21
C SER A 10 -24.59 -3.27 -7.12
N PRO A 11 -23.25 -3.42 -7.05
CA PRO A 11 -22.61 -4.74 -7.04
C PRO A 11 -23.02 -5.53 -5.81
N SER A 12 -23.30 -6.82 -5.98
CA SER A 12 -23.74 -7.73 -4.92
C SER A 12 -22.66 -7.89 -3.83
N PRO A 13 -23.04 -8.12 -2.54
CA PRO A 13 -22.10 -8.18 -1.41
C PRO A 13 -20.96 -9.20 -1.59
N SER A 14 -21.26 -10.36 -2.18
CA SER A 14 -20.28 -11.41 -2.48
C SER A 14 -19.23 -10.99 -3.51
N ARG A 15 -19.61 -10.15 -4.47
CA ARG A 15 -18.70 -9.60 -5.49
C ARG A 15 -17.79 -8.53 -4.89
N GLN A 16 -18.29 -7.76 -3.93
CA GLN A 16 -17.50 -6.76 -3.21
C GLN A 16 -16.47 -7.43 -2.29
N ALA A 17 -16.86 -8.47 -1.54
CA ALA A 17 -15.94 -9.24 -0.69
C ALA A 17 -14.78 -9.85 -1.50
N SER A 18 -15.09 -10.54 -2.61
CA SER A 18 -14.06 -11.11 -3.48
C SER A 18 -13.16 -10.07 -4.14
N GLN A 19 -13.68 -8.88 -4.49
CA GLN A 19 -12.86 -7.79 -5.01
C GLN A 19 -11.94 -7.23 -3.93
N ARG A 20 -12.43 -7.07 -2.70
CA ARG A 20 -11.64 -6.62 -1.56
C ARG A 20 -10.50 -7.60 -1.25
N GLU A 21 -10.79 -8.88 -1.15
CA GLU A 21 -9.78 -9.94 -0.92
C GLU A 21 -8.68 -9.92 -1.99
N ARG A 22 -9.05 -9.75 -3.27
CA ARG A 22 -8.07 -9.61 -4.36
C ARG A 22 -7.19 -8.38 -4.20
N THR A 23 -7.77 -7.27 -3.78
CA THR A 23 -7.04 -6.01 -3.58
C THR A 23 -6.09 -6.13 -2.37
N GLU A 24 -6.55 -6.76 -1.29
CA GLU A 24 -5.71 -7.04 -0.11
C GLU A 24 -4.54 -7.98 -0.46
N ALA A 25 -4.78 -9.03 -1.25
CA ALA A 25 -3.74 -9.94 -1.72
C ALA A 25 -2.71 -9.25 -2.61
N LEU A 26 -3.15 -8.33 -3.49
CA LEU A 26 -2.26 -7.54 -4.31
C LEU A 26 -1.40 -6.59 -3.46
N ILE A 27 -2.02 -5.86 -2.52
CA ILE A 27 -1.29 -4.97 -1.60
C ILE A 27 -0.23 -5.77 -0.84
N ALA A 28 -0.58 -6.95 -0.33
CA ALA A 28 0.35 -7.83 0.35
C ALA A 28 1.53 -8.23 -0.56
N ALA A 29 1.26 -8.63 -1.81
CA ALA A 29 2.31 -9.01 -2.75
C ALA A 29 3.26 -7.84 -3.06
N ARG A 30 2.74 -6.67 -3.41
CA ARG A 30 3.55 -5.49 -3.74
C ARG A 30 4.35 -4.96 -2.54
N THR A 31 3.77 -5.05 -1.34
CA THR A 31 4.48 -4.68 -0.11
C THR A 31 5.61 -5.66 0.19
N SER A 32 5.40 -6.97 0.00
CA SER A 32 6.47 -7.97 0.15
C SER A 32 7.63 -7.71 -0.83
N GLU A 33 7.33 -7.43 -2.09
CA GLU A 33 8.35 -7.08 -3.09
C GLU A 33 9.15 -5.83 -2.69
N LEU A 34 8.49 -4.84 -2.08
CA LEU A 34 9.17 -3.65 -1.55
C LEU A 34 10.16 -4.01 -0.43
N PHE A 35 9.75 -4.85 0.53
CA PHE A 35 10.63 -5.31 1.62
C PHE A 35 11.79 -6.18 1.13
N GLU A 36 11.60 -6.97 0.08
CA GLU A 36 12.66 -7.76 -0.54
C GLU A 36 13.70 -6.87 -1.25
N ARG A 37 13.23 -5.82 -1.95
CA ARG A 37 14.10 -4.85 -2.62
C ARG A 37 14.84 -3.96 -1.62
N LEU A 38 14.15 -3.54 -0.57
CA LEU A 38 14.68 -2.67 0.48
C LEU A 38 15.01 -3.49 1.72
N TRP A 39 16.10 -4.27 1.65
CA TRP A 39 16.55 -5.08 2.78
C TRP A 39 16.58 -4.35 4.14
N PRO A 40 17.05 -3.09 4.26
CA PRO A 40 17.06 -2.42 5.55
C PRO A 40 15.68 -1.97 6.03
N LEU A 41 14.63 -1.98 5.21
CA LEU A 41 13.29 -1.56 5.61
C LEU A 41 12.66 -2.61 6.54
N LEU A 42 12.27 -2.16 7.74
CA LEU A 42 11.62 -2.99 8.77
C LEU A 42 10.11 -2.73 8.83
N GLY A 43 9.68 -1.49 8.57
CA GLY A 43 8.28 -1.15 8.56
C GLY A 43 8.03 0.28 8.14
N PHE A 44 6.77 0.58 7.83
CA PHE A 44 6.29 1.93 7.54
C PHE A 44 4.77 1.98 7.75
N SER A 45 4.24 3.19 7.93
CA SER A 45 2.81 3.47 8.02
C SER A 45 2.40 4.42 6.90
N PHE A 46 1.13 4.37 6.49
CA PHE A 46 0.50 5.45 5.73
C PHE A 46 -0.42 6.25 6.64
N ASP A 47 -0.41 7.57 6.50
CA ASP A 47 -1.40 8.43 7.16
C ASP A 47 -2.75 8.44 6.40
N GLN A 48 -3.63 9.39 6.74
CA GLN A 48 -4.95 9.53 6.10
C GLN A 48 -4.86 10.07 4.66
N ASP A 49 -3.77 10.77 4.34
CA ASP A 49 -3.51 11.35 3.02
C ASP A 49 -2.62 10.43 2.16
N LEU A 50 -2.34 9.20 2.65
CA LEU A 50 -1.46 8.22 2.02
C LEU A 50 0.00 8.68 1.92
N THR A 51 0.42 9.56 2.83
CA THR A 51 1.82 9.93 3.01
C THR A 51 2.52 8.85 3.83
N ALA A 52 3.73 8.47 3.41
CA ALA A 52 4.58 7.57 4.19
C ALA A 52 5.00 8.25 5.51
N VAL A 53 4.74 7.58 6.63
CA VAL A 53 5.11 8.04 7.98
C VAL A 53 5.68 6.86 8.77
N GLU A 54 6.37 7.15 9.87
CA GLU A 54 6.92 6.11 10.78
C GLU A 54 7.79 5.06 10.05
N VAL A 55 8.63 5.51 9.12
CA VAL A 55 9.54 4.63 8.38
C VAL A 55 10.64 4.11 9.31
N GLU A 56 10.70 2.80 9.50
CA GLU A 56 11.68 2.12 10.33
C GLU A 56 12.71 1.37 9.48
N LEU A 57 13.98 1.70 9.68
CA LEU A 57 15.11 1.03 9.04
C LEU A 57 15.97 0.27 10.06
N GLN A 58 16.47 -0.90 9.66
CA GLN A 58 17.43 -1.69 10.43
C GLN A 58 18.66 -0.85 10.69
N ARG A 59 19.02 -0.67 11.96
CA ARG A 59 20.25 0.05 12.32
C ARG A 59 21.45 -0.85 12.09
N TRP A 60 22.49 -0.30 11.47
CA TRP A 60 23.78 -0.95 11.36
C TRP A 60 24.76 -0.38 12.40
N PRO A 61 25.40 -1.21 13.24
CA PRO A 61 26.37 -0.72 14.22
C PRO A 61 27.49 0.09 13.57
N GLY A 62 27.68 1.33 14.02
CA GLY A 62 28.72 2.23 13.52
C GLY A 62 28.40 2.90 12.17
N HIS A 63 27.23 2.66 11.57
CA HIS A 63 26.81 3.32 10.33
C HIS A 63 25.41 3.92 10.46
N ALA A 64 25.33 5.25 10.41
CA ALA A 64 24.07 5.94 10.22
C ALA A 64 23.67 5.89 8.74
N TRP A 65 22.37 5.72 8.48
CA TRP A 65 21.84 5.89 7.14
C TRP A 65 21.99 7.35 6.69
N SER A 66 22.39 7.54 5.43
CA SER A 66 22.44 8.89 4.86
C SER A 66 21.01 9.41 4.67
N ARG A 67 20.87 10.75 4.70
CA ARG A 67 19.60 11.41 4.38
C ARG A 67 19.10 10.99 3.00
N GLU A 68 19.98 10.96 2.00
CA GLU A 68 19.63 10.60 0.62
C GLU A 68 18.97 9.22 0.52
N MET A 69 19.46 8.25 1.30
CA MET A 69 18.88 6.91 1.32
C MET A 69 17.55 6.85 2.07
N CYS A 70 17.39 7.63 3.15
CA CYS A 70 16.08 7.76 3.78
C CYS A 70 15.06 8.38 2.80
N ASP A 71 15.45 9.44 2.08
CA ASP A 71 14.61 10.10 1.09
C ASP A 71 14.26 9.15 -0.07
N GLU A 72 15.20 8.30 -0.51
CA GLU A 72 14.97 7.28 -1.54
C GLU A 72 13.96 6.21 -1.05
N VAL A 73 14.08 5.74 0.19
CA VAL A 73 13.12 4.80 0.78
C VAL A 73 11.72 5.40 0.82
N GLU A 74 11.58 6.64 1.29
CA GLU A 74 10.29 7.35 1.33
C GLU A 74 9.69 7.54 -0.06
N ALA A 75 10.53 7.83 -1.06
CA ALA A 75 10.09 7.95 -2.46
C ALA A 75 9.53 6.62 -3.00
N LEU A 76 10.19 5.49 -2.71
CA LEU A 76 9.74 4.17 -3.16
C LEU A 76 8.45 3.71 -2.45
N ILE A 77 8.27 4.05 -1.17
CA ILE A 77 7.01 3.81 -0.46
C ILE A 77 5.88 4.67 -1.07
N SER A 78 6.17 5.93 -1.40
CA SER A 78 5.21 6.84 -2.03
C SER A 78 4.82 6.38 -3.43
N GLU A 79 5.78 5.87 -4.22
CA GLU A 79 5.54 5.28 -5.53
C GLU A 79 4.62 4.05 -5.43
N LEU A 80 4.84 3.17 -4.45
CA LEU A 80 3.97 2.03 -4.18
C LEU A 80 2.53 2.47 -3.91
N ALA A 81 2.32 3.49 -3.07
CA ALA A 81 0.99 4.03 -2.79
C ALA A 81 0.34 4.58 -4.06
N ALA A 82 1.06 5.39 -4.83
CA ALA A 82 0.56 5.98 -6.07
C ALA A 82 0.16 4.91 -7.10
N GLU A 83 0.99 3.88 -7.27
CA GLU A 83 0.69 2.75 -8.16
C GLU A 83 -0.59 2.01 -7.76
N LEU A 84 -0.73 1.68 -6.47
CA LEU A 84 -1.87 0.95 -5.96
C LEU A 84 -3.17 1.75 -6.06
N VAL A 85 -3.11 3.07 -5.82
CA VAL A 85 -4.27 3.98 -5.94
C VAL A 85 -4.68 4.18 -7.40
N ALA A 86 -3.72 4.36 -8.31
CA ALA A 86 -4.00 4.60 -9.72
C ALA A 86 -4.65 3.39 -10.41
N ASN A 87 -4.24 2.17 -10.03
CA ASN A 87 -4.57 0.97 -10.79
C ASN A 87 -5.66 0.09 -10.16
N HIS A 88 -6.00 0.28 -8.88
CA HIS A 88 -6.89 -0.64 -8.16
C HIS A 88 -7.97 0.08 -7.34
N SER A 89 -9.23 -0.11 -7.74
CA SER A 89 -10.36 0.43 -7.00
C SER A 89 -10.47 -0.20 -5.61
N GLY A 90 -10.54 0.65 -4.58
CA GLY A 90 -10.65 0.24 -3.17
C GLY A 90 -9.31 0.11 -2.43
N SER A 91 -8.17 0.34 -3.09
CA SER A 91 -6.86 0.34 -2.41
C SER A 91 -6.72 1.49 -1.41
N VAL A 92 -7.29 2.67 -1.70
CA VAL A 92 -7.26 3.85 -0.81
C VAL A 92 -7.73 3.50 0.60
N ASP A 93 -8.90 2.88 0.73
CA ASP A 93 -9.48 2.53 2.04
C ASP A 93 -8.71 1.41 2.75
N LEU A 94 -7.94 0.62 1.99
CA LEU A 94 -7.12 -0.47 2.53
C LEU A 94 -5.72 -0.02 2.96
N LEU A 95 -5.26 1.13 2.46
CA LEU A 95 -3.95 1.70 2.75
C LEU A 95 -3.99 2.78 3.84
N ARG A 96 -5.03 3.63 3.85
CA ARG A 96 -5.14 4.76 4.79
C ARG A 96 -5.01 4.32 6.25
N GLY A 97 -4.11 4.99 6.98
CA GLY A 97 -3.90 4.73 8.40
C GLY A 97 -3.33 3.34 8.72
N ARG A 98 -2.79 2.62 7.72
CA ARG A 98 -2.34 1.24 7.89
C ARG A 98 -0.81 1.17 8.02
N THR A 99 -0.38 0.28 8.90
CA THR A 99 1.03 -0.05 9.11
C THR A 99 1.37 -1.38 8.44
N PHE A 100 2.56 -1.42 7.82
CA PHE A 100 3.15 -2.60 7.22
C PHE A 100 4.49 -2.84 7.90
N ALA A 101 4.70 -4.07 8.37
CA ALA A 101 5.93 -4.49 9.03
C ALA A 101 6.45 -5.76 8.39
N ARG A 102 7.78 -5.83 8.26
CA ARG A 102 8.48 -7.02 7.78
C ARG A 102 8.38 -8.12 8.83
N SER A 103 8.05 -9.33 8.40
CA SER A 103 8.18 -10.50 9.26
C SER A 103 9.67 -10.85 9.44
N LEU A 104 10.11 -10.93 10.69
CA LEU A 104 11.40 -11.51 11.03
C LEU A 104 11.23 -13.03 10.98
N GLN A 105 11.66 -13.65 9.88
CA GLN A 105 11.76 -15.10 9.77
C GLN A 105 13.13 -15.58 10.27
#